data_AF-A0A3B8K876-F1
#
_entry.id   AF-A0A3B8K876-F1
#
_cell.length_a   1.000
_cell.length_b   1.000
_cell.length_c   1.000
_cell.angle_alpha   90.00
_cell.angle_beta   90.00
_cell.angle_gamma   90.00
#
_symmetry.space_group_name_H-M   'P 1'
#
loop_
_entity.id
_entity.type
_entity.pdbx_description
1 polymer ?
#
loop_
_entity_poly.entity_id
_entity_poly.type
_entity_poly.pdbx_seq_one_letter_code
_entity_poly.pdbx_strand_id
1 'polypeptide(L)'
;MIPLGITCVYNENLNYARLGFDYIMAIEKAGFIPLPVSILKEESIPELLKIIKGLVLSGGGDVDPLYYGEEPLPGQGEISPLRDRIEVKLARAALEKDLP
;
A
#
# COMPACT_ATOMS: atom_id res chain seq x y z
N MET A 1 10.70 -10.31 16.38
CA MET A 1 9.68 -9.26 16.17
C MET A 1 8.90 -9.59 14.91
N ILE A 2 7.62 -9.22 14.85
CA ILE A 2 6.67 -9.64 13.80
C ILE A 2 6.66 -8.61 12.65
N PRO A 3 6.87 -8.98 11.38
CA PRO A 3 6.88 -8.03 10.27
C PRO A 3 5.46 -7.60 9.87
N LEU A 4 5.22 -6.29 9.81
CA LEU A 4 4.03 -5.68 9.22
C LEU A 4 4.42 -5.00 7.91
N GLY A 5 3.78 -5.41 6.81
CA GLY A 5 3.93 -4.74 5.53
C GLY A 5 3.25 -3.39 5.59
N ILE A 6 3.90 -2.33 5.12
CA ILE A 6 3.30 -1.02 4.99
C ILE A 6 3.56 -0.43 3.62
N THR A 7 2.50 -0.04 2.91
CA THR A 7 2.63 0.46 1.55
C THR A 7 3.31 1.83 1.50
N CYS A 8 4.05 2.10 0.44
CA CYS A 8 4.66 3.41 0.19
C CYS A 8 3.90 4.18 -0.88
N VAL A 9 3.89 5.51 -0.75
CA VAL A 9 3.47 6.39 -1.85
C VAL A 9 4.58 6.40 -2.90
N TYR A 10 4.26 6.04 -4.14
CA TYR A 10 5.20 6.08 -5.26
C TYR A 10 4.94 7.33 -6.11
N ASN A 11 6.00 8.08 -6.37
CA ASN A 11 5.98 9.19 -7.31
C ASN A 11 6.59 8.70 -8.63
N GLU A 12 5.75 8.51 -9.64
CA GLU A 12 6.16 8.02 -10.98
C GLU A 12 7.10 9.00 -11.69
N ASN A 13 6.81 10.30 -11.60
CA ASN A 13 7.56 11.35 -12.29
C ASN A 13 9.00 11.47 -11.79
N LEU A 14 9.20 11.33 -10.48
CA LEU A 14 10.48 11.47 -9.81
C LEU A 14 11.13 10.11 -9.48
N ASN A 15 10.46 9.01 -9.82
CA ASN A 15 10.90 7.64 -9.64
C ASN A 15 11.44 7.33 -8.22
N TYR A 16 10.67 7.70 -7.20
CA TYR A 16 10.99 7.34 -5.81
C TYR A 16 9.73 6.98 -5.04
N ALA A 17 9.92 6.19 -3.99
CA ALA A 17 8.89 5.87 -3.03
C ALA A 17 9.16 6.59 -1.71
N ARG A 18 8.09 7.05 -1.06
CA ARG A 18 8.16 7.69 0.26
C ARG A 18 7.16 7.07 1.21
N LEU A 19 7.52 7.11 2.49
CA LEU A 19 6.67 6.71 3.60
C LEU A 19 6.91 7.69 4.74
N GLY A 20 5.83 8.20 5.32
CA GLY A 20 5.91 9.09 6.47
C GLY A 20 6.54 8.37 7.67
N PHE A 21 7.48 9.02 8.35
CA PHE A 21 8.18 8.41 9.48
C PHE A 21 7.25 8.11 10.66
N ASP A 22 6.13 8.84 10.78
CA ASP A 22 5.11 8.58 11.80
C ASP A 22 4.50 7.18 11.70
N TYR A 23 4.34 6.65 10.48
CA TYR A 23 3.88 5.27 10.29
C TYR A 23 4.90 4.26 10.83
N ILE A 24 6.19 4.48 10.53
CA ILE A 24 7.30 3.63 11.01
C ILE A 24 7.29 3.63 12.55
N MET A 25 7.26 4.82 13.16
CA MET A 25 7.22 4.95 14.61
C MET A 25 5.98 4.31 15.24
N ALA A 26 4.81 4.43 14.61
CA ALA A 26 3.58 3.82 15.11
C ALA A 26 3.67 2.29 15.12
N ILE A 27 4.19 1.70 14.05
CA ILE A 27 4.39 0.25 13.93
C ILE A 27 5.42 -0.24 14.98
N GLU A 28 6.55 0.45 15.13
CA GLU A 28 7.56 0.09 16.12
C GLU A 28 7.04 0.22 17.57
N LYS A 29 6.30 1.30 17.88
CA LYS A 29 5.66 1.49 19.20
C LYS A 29 4.65 0.39 19.52
N ALA A 30 4.02 -0.20 18.50
CA ALA A 30 3.13 -1.34 18.63
C ALA A 30 3.87 -2.69 18.76
N GLY A 31 5.21 -2.72 18.70
CA GLY A 31 6.03 -3.92 18.88
C GLY A 31 6.30 -4.74 17.61
N PHE A 32 6.03 -4.15 16.44
CA PHE A 32 6.20 -4.80 15.13
C PHE A 32 7.42 -4.26 14.39
N ILE A 33 7.89 -5.01 13.39
CA ILE A 33 8.92 -4.54 12.44
C ILE A 33 8.19 -3.92 11.23
N PRO A 34 8.36 -2.63 10.94
CA PRO A 34 7.84 -2.05 9.71
C PRO A 34 8.63 -2.57 8.51
N LEU A 35 7.92 -3.13 7.53
CA LEU A 35 8.47 -3.54 6.24
C LEU A 35 7.87 -2.66 5.13
N PRO A 36 8.58 -1.62 4.65
CA PRO A 36 8.10 -0.79 3.55
C PRO A 36 7.88 -1.62 2.27
N VAL A 37 6.70 -1.48 1.68
CA VAL A 37 6.27 -2.16 0.46
C VAL A 37 5.98 -1.10 -0.59
N SER A 38 6.92 -0.90 -1.51
CA SER A 38 6.70 -0.05 -2.69
C SER A 38 5.92 -0.79 -3.78
N ILE A 39 5.70 -0.14 -4.92
CA ILE A 39 5.17 -0.78 -6.13
C ILE A 39 5.99 -2.03 -6.45
N LEU A 40 5.32 -3.17 -6.46
CA LEU A 40 5.87 -4.47 -6.82
C LEU A 40 5.16 -5.01 -8.05
N LYS A 41 5.78 -6.02 -8.66
CA LYS A 41 5.12 -6.85 -9.66
C LYS A 41 3.99 -7.64 -9.00
N GLU A 42 2.85 -7.76 -9.67
CA GLU A 42 1.68 -8.45 -9.12
C GLU A 42 1.97 -9.91 -8.77
N GLU A 43 2.83 -10.56 -9.56
CA GLU A 43 3.22 -11.96 -9.35
C GLU A 43 4.04 -12.14 -8.07
N SER A 44 4.57 -11.05 -7.49
CA SER A 44 5.32 -11.07 -6.23
C SER A 44 4.42 -10.93 -4.99
N ILE A 45 3.14 -10.58 -5.16
CA ILE A 45 2.19 -10.43 -4.03
C ILE A 45 2.09 -11.71 -3.19
N PRO A 46 1.92 -12.92 -3.77
CA PRO A 46 1.78 -14.13 -2.96
C PRO A 46 3.00 -14.42 -2.08
N GLU A 47 4.20 -14.12 -2.56
CA GLU A 47 5.46 -14.29 -1.82
C GLU A 47 5.62 -13.24 -0.72
N LEU A 48 5.30 -11.97 -1.00
CA LEU A 48 5.28 -10.92 0.01
C LEU A 48 4.38 -11.29 1.19
N LEU A 49 3.18 -11.79 0.90
CA LEU A 49 2.21 -12.22 1.91
C LEU A 49 2.64 -13.45 2.72
N LYS A 50 3.69 -14.19 2.31
CA LYS A 50 4.30 -15.23 3.17
C LYS A 50 5.24 -14.63 4.22
N ILE A 51 5.78 -13.45 3.95
CA ILE A 51 6.78 -12.78 4.78
C ILE A 51 6.10 -11.96 5.87
N ILE A 52 5.09 -11.16 5.51
CA ILE A 52 4.41 -10.25 6.44
C ILE A 52 3.32 -10.98 7.26
N LYS A 53 2.99 -10.44 8.43
CA LYS A 53 1.96 -10.95 9.36
C LYS A 53 0.77 -10.01 9.54
N GLY A 54 0.77 -8.92 8.78
CA GLY A 54 -0.30 -7.94 8.68
C GLY A 54 0.07 -6.90 7.63
N LEU A 55 -0.92 -6.18 7.13
CA LEU A 55 -0.79 -5.18 6.10
C LEU A 55 -1.38 -3.84 6.55
N VAL A 56 -0.58 -2.78 6.47
CA VAL A 56 -1.01 -1.40 6.66
C VAL A 56 -1.00 -0.70 5.31
N LEU A 57 -2.15 -0.19 4.88
CA LEU A 57 -2.22 0.72 3.74
C LEU A 57 -1.93 2.13 4.26
N SER A 58 -0.83 2.73 3.79
CA SER A 58 -0.52 4.11 4.18
C SER A 58 -1.46 5.10 3.49
N GLY A 59 -1.60 6.29 4.07
CA GLY A 59 -2.26 7.41 3.43
C GLY A 59 -1.49 7.90 2.20
N GLY A 60 -2.19 8.62 1.33
CA GLY A 60 -1.64 9.09 0.06
C GLY A 60 -2.60 10.03 -0.64
N GLY A 61 -2.61 9.98 -1.97
CA GLY A 61 -3.62 10.64 -2.79
C GLY A 61 -4.99 9.95 -2.72
N ASP A 62 -5.91 10.45 -3.52
CA ASP A 62 -7.22 9.84 -3.69
C ASP A 62 -7.09 8.51 -4.45
N VAL A 63 -8.04 7.60 -4.23
CA VAL A 63 -8.14 6.36 -5.02
C VAL A 63 -8.75 6.70 -6.38
N ASP A 64 -8.23 6.08 -7.44
CA ASP A 64 -8.77 6.18 -8.79
C ASP A 64 -10.31 5.95 -8.81
N PRO A 65 -11.10 6.94 -9.29
CA PRO A 65 -12.57 6.87 -9.38
C PRO A 65 -13.10 5.65 -10.10
N LEU A 66 -12.30 5.06 -11.01
CA LEU A 66 -12.68 3.86 -11.74
C LEU A 66 -12.94 2.67 -10.80
N TYR A 67 -12.34 2.63 -9.60
CA TYR A 67 -12.66 1.62 -8.59
C TYR A 67 -14.07 1.75 -8.00
N TYR A 68 -14.68 2.93 -8.15
CA TYR A 68 -16.06 3.21 -7.76
C TYR A 68 -17.03 3.23 -8.95
N GLY A 69 -16.53 3.05 -10.18
CA GLY A 69 -17.33 3.16 -11.40
C GLY A 69 -17.66 4.60 -11.79
N GLU A 70 -16.84 5.55 -11.33
CA GLU A 70 -16.99 6.99 -11.58
C GLU A 70 -15.90 7.50 -12.52
N GLU A 71 -16.17 8.63 -13.19
CA GLU A 71 -15.19 9.34 -14.02
C GLU A 71 -14.43 10.38 -13.18
N PRO A 72 -13.15 10.68 -13.50
CA PRO A 72 -12.41 11.74 -12.84
C PRO A 72 -13.12 13.10 -12.95
N LEU A 73 -13.25 13.79 -11.81
CA LEU A 73 -13.92 15.08 -11.72
C LEU A 73 -12.92 16.25 -11.74
N PRO A 74 -13.31 17.43 -12.28
CA PRO A 74 -12.51 18.64 -12.15
C PRO A 74 -12.26 18.99 -10.68
N GLY A 75 -10.99 19.21 -10.31
CA GLY A 75 -10.59 19.52 -8.94
C GLY A 75 -10.36 18.31 -8.04
N GLN A 76 -10.39 17.09 -8.59
CA GLN A 76 -9.92 15.90 -7.89
C GLN A 76 -8.45 16.05 -7.47
N GLY A 77 -8.10 15.46 -6.32
CA GLY A 77 -6.72 15.38 -5.86
C GLY A 77 -5.85 14.50 -6.76
N GLU A 78 -4.60 14.32 -6.35
CA GLU A 78 -3.69 13.41 -7.06
C GLU A 78 -4.15 11.96 -6.85
N ILE A 79 -4.24 11.20 -7.94
CA ILE A 79 -4.45 9.74 -7.94
C ILE A 79 -3.17 9.04 -8.38
N SER A 80 -3.04 7.74 -8.07
CA SER A 80 -1.96 6.91 -8.63
C SER A 80 -2.54 5.58 -9.11
N PRO A 81 -2.93 5.48 -10.40
CA PRO A 81 -3.55 4.27 -10.94
C PRO A 81 -2.70 3.02 -10.74
N LEU A 82 -1.37 3.15 -10.84
CA LEU A 82 -0.43 2.06 -10.59
C LEU A 82 -0.44 1.60 -9.12
N ARG A 83 -0.41 2.55 -8.18
CA ARG A 83 -0.50 2.25 -6.74
C ARG A 83 -1.85 1.63 -6.40
N ASP A 84 -2.94 2.23 -6.84
CA ASP A 84 -4.29 1.78 -6.52
C ASP A 84 -4.51 0.34 -7.01
N ARG A 85 -4.02 0.03 -8.22
CA ARG A 85 -4.01 -1.33 -8.75
C ARG A 85 -3.26 -2.32 -7.89
N ILE A 86 -2.08 -1.97 -7.41
CA ILE A 86 -1.28 -2.85 -6.55
C ILE A 86 -1.89 -2.97 -5.16
N GLU A 87 -2.32 -1.88 -4.53
CA GLU A 87 -2.92 -1.87 -3.20
C GLU A 87 -4.24 -2.64 -3.15
N VAL A 88 -5.11 -2.48 -4.16
CA VAL A 88 -6.37 -3.25 -4.24
C VAL A 88 -6.08 -4.75 -4.37
N LYS A 89 -5.10 -5.15 -5.19
CA LYS A 89 -4.72 -6.56 -5.33
C LYS A 89 -4.08 -7.11 -4.06
N LEU A 90 -3.21 -6.33 -3.43
CA LEU A 90 -2.55 -6.70 -2.19
C LEU A 90 -3.56 -6.85 -1.05
N ALA A 91 -4.51 -5.93 -0.92
CA ALA A 91 -5.58 -5.97 0.08
C ALA A 91 -6.51 -7.18 -0.13
N ARG A 92 -6.93 -7.45 -1.37
CA ARG A 92 -7.72 -8.66 -1.69
C ARG A 92 -6.99 -9.94 -1.32
N ALA A 93 -5.72 -10.06 -1.71
CA ALA A 93 -4.93 -11.25 -1.41
C ALA A 93 -4.61 -11.40 0.08
N ALA A 94 -4.49 -10.29 0.83
CA ALA A 94 -4.36 -10.30 2.29
C ALA A 94 -5.65 -10.81 2.96
N LEU A 95 -6.81 -10.29 2.53
CA LEU A 95 -8.13 -10.74 3.01
C LEU A 95 -8.37 -12.23 2.73
N GLU A 96 -8.02 -12.72 1.54
CA GLU A 96 -8.11 -14.15 1.20
C GLU A 96 -7.27 -15.06 2.11
N LYS A 97 -6.25 -14.51 2.77
CA LYS A 97 -5.37 -15.22 3.70
C LYS A 97 -5.69 -14.96 5.18
N ASP A 98 -6.81 -14.29 5.46
CA ASP A 98 -7.17 -13.82 6.81
C ASP A 98 -6.03 -13.03 7.47
N LEU A 99 -5.28 -12.28 6.66
CA LEU A 99 -4.22 -11.42 7.14
C LEU A 99 -4.82 -10.08 7.58
N PRO A 100 -4.59 -9.64 8.83
CA PRO A 100 -5.09 -8.36 9.31
C PRO A 100 -4.45 -7.17 8.62
#